data_AF-A0A5C7PX82-F1
#
_entry.id   AF-A0A5C7PX82-F1
#
_cell.length_a   1.000
_cell.length_b   1.000
_cell.length_c   1.000
_cell.angle_alpha   90.00
_cell.angle_beta   90.00
_cell.angle_gamma   90.00
#
_symmetry.space_group_name_H-M   'P 1'
#
loop_
_entity.id
_entity.type
_entity.pdbx_description
1 polymer ?
#
loop_
_entity_poly.entity_id
_entity_poly.type
_entity_poly.pdbx_seq_one_letter_code
_entity_poly.pdbx_strand_id
1 'polypeptide(L)'
;MPVVPVTFASLTSPQTVAENKLDLLTQLSTLGFPALSWETGSVPSGLVEIQAGALTQFQQAQKLIAEGGLNDFATGNALTQLADQVYDNQRFEGLSTVGYVRLTDTANAGPFTFAASSVSFSVGLGSPLRFNGVADAATGSSSVTIPKGSSVDVVVQAVSVGSQFNVAVGAISTFARGTKPGVSVTNPSDWLTKYAPGQQGTDPETDSQLQDRDRSKWGTLGTGSPEKAYRYWAETADQQVKKVVVFTNLDIFDPGRVDVIIAGAAGPVGGTVVANVQNYIAPAQIGGERIPETARAVVSSALANNVAVTATLFVQATFNTVAFQAQVLANLQTYFAALDIGALVSRERIIEVLLY
;
A
#
# COMPACT_ATOMS: atom_id res chain seq x y z
N MET A 1 -17.74 40.54 22.24
CA MET A 1 -17.60 39.14 22.69
C MET A 1 -16.17 38.97 23.20
N PRO A 2 -15.94 38.45 24.41
CA PRO A 2 -14.59 38.12 24.85
C PRO A 2 -14.03 37.08 23.86
N VAL A 3 -12.81 37.30 23.39
CA VAL A 3 -12.13 36.36 22.50
C VAL A 3 -11.80 35.13 23.33
N VAL A 4 -12.65 34.09 23.22
CA VAL A 4 -12.34 32.78 23.80
C VAL A 4 -11.07 32.30 23.11
N PRO A 5 -10.01 31.92 23.85
CA PRO A 5 -8.80 31.39 23.24
C PRO A 5 -9.14 30.18 22.38
N VAL A 6 -8.94 30.30 21.08
CA VAL A 6 -9.16 29.22 20.13
C VAL A 6 -8.02 28.22 20.32
N THR A 7 -8.35 27.00 20.75
CA THR A 7 -7.38 25.90 20.91
C THR A 7 -7.43 24.99 19.69
N PHE A 8 -6.36 24.24 19.43
CA PHE A 8 -6.35 23.22 18.37
C PHE A 8 -7.52 22.24 18.53
N ALA A 9 -7.76 21.74 19.75
CA ALA A 9 -8.89 20.86 20.04
C ALA A 9 -10.26 21.46 19.69
N SER A 10 -10.43 22.78 19.88
CA SER A 10 -11.67 23.47 19.48
C SER A 10 -11.81 23.63 17.96
N LEU A 11 -10.70 23.70 17.22
CA LEU A 11 -10.71 23.80 15.76
C LEU A 11 -10.98 22.45 15.08
N THR A 12 -10.55 21.34 15.71
CA THR A 12 -10.69 19.99 15.14
C THR A 12 -11.98 19.28 15.53
N SER A 13 -12.83 19.94 16.34
CA SER A 13 -14.10 19.40 16.84
C SER A 13 -15.29 20.22 16.31
N PRO A 14 -15.59 20.18 15.00
CA PRO A 14 -16.72 20.89 14.42
C PRO A 14 -18.02 20.38 15.04
N GLN A 15 -18.91 21.31 15.40
CA GLN A 15 -20.21 20.98 15.94
C GLN A 15 -21.14 20.50 14.81
N THR A 16 -22.07 19.63 15.15
CA THR A 16 -23.14 19.22 14.24
C THR A 16 -24.08 20.41 13.95
N VAL A 17 -24.84 20.32 12.86
CA VAL A 17 -25.84 21.34 12.51
C VAL A 17 -26.84 21.54 13.64
N ALA A 18 -27.24 20.48 14.33
CA ALA A 18 -28.19 20.54 15.44
C ALA A 18 -27.61 21.28 16.65
N GLU A 19 -26.34 21.02 17.00
CA GLU A 19 -25.65 21.70 18.10
C GLU A 19 -25.45 23.19 17.80
N ASN A 20 -24.98 23.53 16.59
CA ASN A 20 -24.85 24.91 16.14
C ASN A 20 -26.20 25.63 16.11
N LYS A 21 -27.28 24.96 15.67
CA LYS A 21 -28.64 25.51 15.67
C LYS A 21 -29.10 25.83 17.10
N LEU A 22 -28.90 24.90 18.03
CA LEU A 22 -29.27 25.09 19.43
C LEU A 22 -28.50 26.27 20.07
N ASP A 23 -27.20 26.37 19.80
CA ASP A 23 -26.37 27.46 20.31
C ASP A 23 -26.85 28.83 19.78
N LEU A 24 -27.10 28.93 18.46
CA LEU A 24 -27.65 30.15 17.85
C LEU A 24 -29.03 30.53 18.41
N LEU A 25 -29.93 29.56 18.61
CA LEU A 25 -31.23 29.82 19.25
C LEU A 25 -31.06 30.31 20.69
N THR A 26 -30.11 29.75 21.43
CA THR A 26 -29.78 30.17 22.80
C THR A 26 -29.24 31.59 22.82
N GLN A 27 -28.33 31.95 21.89
CA GLN A 27 -27.81 33.32 21.73
C GLN A 27 -28.90 34.33 21.33
N LEU A 28 -29.83 33.94 20.47
CA LEU A 28 -30.98 34.80 20.11
C LEU A 28 -31.92 34.99 21.30
N SER A 29 -32.12 33.95 22.12
CA SER A 29 -32.95 34.05 23.33
C SER A 29 -32.38 35.01 24.36
N THR A 30 -31.06 35.05 24.55
CA THR A 30 -30.39 36.00 25.45
C THR A 30 -30.44 37.45 24.95
N LEU A 31 -30.64 37.65 23.64
CA LEU A 31 -30.91 38.96 23.04
C LEU A 31 -32.39 39.37 23.14
N GLY A 32 -33.25 38.55 23.74
CA GLY A 32 -34.67 38.84 23.97
C GLY A 32 -35.60 38.37 22.84
N PHE A 33 -35.10 37.66 21.83
CA PHE A 33 -35.97 37.04 20.84
C PHE A 33 -36.68 35.81 21.43
N PRO A 34 -37.93 35.51 21.02
CA PRO A 34 -38.64 34.31 21.45
C PRO A 34 -38.15 33.05 20.69
N ALA A 35 -36.84 32.95 20.47
CA ALA A 35 -36.21 32.00 19.55
C ALA A 35 -36.49 30.54 19.90
N LEU A 36 -36.57 30.21 21.18
CA LEU A 36 -36.87 28.86 21.68
C LEU A 36 -38.34 28.45 21.52
N SER A 37 -39.23 29.39 21.21
CA SER A 37 -40.66 29.13 20.98
C SER A 37 -41.04 29.01 19.51
N TRP A 38 -40.08 29.19 18.60
CA TRP A 38 -40.33 29.08 17.17
C TRP A 38 -40.57 27.62 16.77
N GLU A 39 -41.71 27.38 16.13
CA GLU A 39 -42.04 26.07 15.57
C GLU A 39 -41.01 25.63 14.53
N THR A 40 -40.77 24.31 14.47
CA THR A 40 -39.88 23.73 13.46
C THR A 40 -40.46 23.98 12.07
N GLY A 41 -39.62 24.47 11.14
CA GLY A 41 -40.04 24.82 9.78
C GLY A 41 -40.68 26.22 9.64
N SER A 42 -40.84 26.96 10.74
CA SER A 42 -41.17 28.39 10.64
C SER A 42 -40.04 29.17 9.94
N VAL A 43 -40.38 30.27 9.27
CA VAL A 43 -39.39 31.14 8.61
C VAL A 43 -38.20 31.51 9.52
N PRO A 44 -38.39 31.98 10.76
CA PRO A 44 -37.24 32.30 11.62
C PRO A 44 -36.42 31.06 12.01
N SER A 45 -37.05 29.91 12.26
CA SER A 45 -36.33 28.65 12.54
C SER A 45 -35.53 28.15 11.33
N GLY A 46 -36.08 28.28 10.12
CA GLY A 46 -35.40 27.93 8.87
C GLY A 46 -34.19 28.82 8.57
N LEU A 47 -34.26 30.12 8.87
CA LEU A 47 -33.10 31.02 8.74
C LEU A 47 -31.96 30.63 9.68
N VAL A 48 -32.27 30.27 10.93
CA VAL A 48 -31.26 29.79 11.88
C VAL A 48 -30.66 28.46 11.43
N GLU A 49 -31.47 27.57 10.84
CA GLU A 49 -30.98 26.30 10.31
C GLU A 49 -30.01 26.46 9.14
N ILE A 50 -30.30 27.39 8.21
CA ILE A 50 -29.38 27.76 7.13
C ILE A 50 -28.06 28.30 7.71
N GLN A 51 -28.14 29.21 8.69
CA GLN A 51 -26.95 29.76 9.34
C GLN A 51 -26.15 28.68 10.09
N ALA A 52 -26.81 27.74 10.77
CA ALA A 52 -26.17 26.62 11.46
C ALA A 52 -25.47 25.68 10.46
N GLY A 53 -26.09 25.43 9.30
CA GLY A 53 -25.48 24.67 8.22
C GLY A 53 -24.22 25.36 7.68
N ALA A 54 -24.29 26.66 7.41
CA ALA A 54 -23.15 27.45 6.96
C ALA A 54 -22.01 27.48 8.01
N LEU A 55 -22.34 27.64 9.30
CA LEU A 55 -21.36 27.60 10.38
C LEU A 55 -20.72 26.23 10.52
N THR A 56 -21.49 25.15 10.37
CA THR A 56 -20.97 23.77 10.41
C THR A 56 -19.99 23.53 9.25
N GLN A 57 -20.34 23.94 8.03
CA GLN A 57 -19.43 23.84 6.88
C GLN A 57 -18.15 24.66 7.08
N PHE A 58 -18.28 25.87 7.65
CA PHE A 58 -17.13 26.70 8.00
C PHE A 58 -16.22 26.01 9.02
N GLN A 59 -16.78 25.46 10.11
CA GLN A 59 -16.03 24.71 11.11
C GLN A 59 -15.35 23.46 10.52
N GLN A 60 -16.01 22.76 9.60
CA GLN A 60 -15.41 21.62 8.88
C GLN A 60 -14.22 22.07 8.02
N ALA A 61 -14.32 23.19 7.32
CA ALA A 61 -13.20 23.75 6.56
C ALA A 61 -12.05 24.20 7.49
N GLN A 62 -12.37 24.81 8.63
CA GLN A 62 -11.37 25.18 9.64
C GLN A 62 -10.62 23.97 10.18
N LYS A 63 -11.33 22.87 10.47
CA LYS A 63 -10.72 21.60 10.88
C LYS A 63 -9.69 21.13 9.86
N LEU A 64 -10.06 21.08 8.58
CA LEU A 64 -9.16 20.63 7.51
C LEU A 64 -7.88 21.48 7.42
N ILE A 65 -8.01 22.80 7.58
CA ILE A 65 -6.85 23.71 7.58
C ILE A 65 -5.98 23.48 8.82
N ALA A 66 -6.60 23.34 10.00
CA ALA A 66 -5.88 23.11 11.24
C ALA A 66 -5.11 21.79 11.23
N GLU A 67 -5.76 20.70 10.80
CA GLU A 67 -5.16 19.37 10.71
C GLU A 67 -4.11 19.27 9.59
N GLY A 68 -4.33 19.95 8.46
CA GLY A 68 -3.44 19.91 7.30
C GLY A 68 -2.02 20.43 7.56
N GLY A 69 -1.82 21.24 8.60
CA GLY A 69 -0.50 21.74 8.99
C GLY A 69 0.31 20.80 9.88
N LEU A 70 -0.26 19.67 10.33
CA LEU A 70 0.37 18.77 11.29
C LEU A 70 0.45 17.36 10.71
N ASN A 71 1.67 16.81 10.61
CA ASN A 71 1.93 15.51 9.98
C ASN A 71 1.00 14.40 10.50
N ASP A 72 0.84 14.29 11.82
CA ASP A 72 0.08 13.21 12.45
C ASP A 72 -1.44 13.31 12.23
N PHE A 73 -1.95 14.49 11.85
CA PHE A 73 -3.38 14.75 11.64
C PHE A 73 -3.75 14.93 10.17
N ALA A 74 -2.82 15.40 9.34
CA ALA A 74 -3.04 15.61 7.93
C ALA A 74 -3.32 14.27 7.24
N THR A 75 -4.24 14.27 6.28
CA THR A 75 -4.60 13.09 5.47
C THR A 75 -4.74 13.48 4.00
N GLY A 76 -4.68 12.47 3.11
CA GLY A 76 -4.88 12.66 1.67
C GLY A 76 -4.01 13.76 1.06
N ASN A 77 -4.62 14.65 0.30
CA ASN A 77 -3.92 15.72 -0.43
C ASN A 77 -3.22 16.72 0.49
N ALA A 78 -3.80 17.02 1.66
CA ALA A 78 -3.18 17.95 2.61
C ALA A 78 -1.86 17.35 3.15
N LEU A 79 -1.85 16.06 3.48
CA LEU A 79 -0.63 15.36 3.89
C LEU A 79 0.37 15.30 2.74
N THR A 80 -0.07 15.01 1.50
CA THR A 80 0.82 14.99 0.33
C THR A 80 1.51 16.33 0.12
N GLN A 81 0.78 17.44 0.26
CA GLN A 81 1.36 18.79 0.13
C GLN A 81 2.28 19.13 1.30
N LEU A 82 1.92 18.76 2.53
CA LEU A 82 2.77 18.98 3.71
C LEU A 82 4.09 18.20 3.58
N ALA A 83 4.01 16.93 3.21
CA ALA A 83 5.17 16.05 2.98
C ALA A 83 6.10 16.63 1.90
N ASP A 84 5.54 17.09 0.77
CA ASP A 84 6.32 17.71 -0.30
C ASP A 84 6.98 19.03 0.16
N GLN A 85 6.23 19.93 0.78
CA GLN A 85 6.71 21.28 1.07
C GLN A 85 7.60 21.40 2.30
N VAL A 86 7.30 20.64 3.37
CA VAL A 86 8.06 20.71 4.64
C VAL A 86 9.14 19.64 4.68
N TYR A 87 8.83 18.47 4.15
CA TYR A 87 9.73 17.33 4.21
C TYR A 87 10.43 17.06 2.89
N ASP A 88 10.09 17.67 1.74
CA ASP A 88 10.66 17.27 0.43
C ASP A 88 10.49 15.75 0.18
N ASN A 89 9.32 15.22 0.55
CA ASN A 89 8.93 13.84 0.36
C ASN A 89 7.74 13.77 -0.59
N GLN A 90 7.97 13.26 -1.80
CA GLN A 90 6.89 12.99 -2.75
C GLN A 90 6.21 11.67 -2.42
N ARG A 91 4.88 11.68 -2.27
CA ARG A 91 4.09 10.46 -2.04
C ARG A 91 4.31 9.47 -3.18
N PHE A 92 4.54 8.21 -2.84
CA PHE A 92 4.70 7.19 -3.87
C PHE A 92 3.37 6.73 -4.48
N GLU A 93 3.31 6.77 -5.81
CA GLU A 93 2.21 6.24 -6.64
C GLU A 93 2.28 4.72 -6.73
N GLY A 94 1.16 4.00 -6.77
CA GLY A 94 1.19 2.54 -6.88
C GLY A 94 1.91 2.01 -8.13
N LEU A 95 2.54 0.83 -8.03
CA LEU A 95 3.18 0.14 -9.16
C LEU A 95 2.32 -1.03 -9.66
N SER A 96 2.45 -1.33 -10.96
CA SER A 96 1.86 -2.52 -11.56
C SER A 96 2.81 -3.72 -11.47
N THR A 97 2.25 -4.91 -11.27
CA THR A 97 3.03 -6.16 -11.27
C THR A 97 3.52 -6.48 -12.67
N VAL A 98 4.81 -6.76 -12.81
CA VAL A 98 5.43 -7.26 -14.04
C VAL A 98 6.06 -8.61 -13.74
N GLY A 99 5.75 -9.61 -14.55
CA GLY A 99 6.32 -10.95 -14.41
C GLY A 99 6.23 -11.70 -15.72
N TYR A 100 6.23 -13.03 -15.66
CA TYR A 100 6.01 -13.85 -16.85
C TYR A 100 5.04 -15.01 -16.59
N VAL A 101 4.45 -15.50 -17.67
CA VAL A 101 3.66 -16.73 -17.67
C VAL A 101 4.30 -17.73 -18.63
N ARG A 102 4.20 -19.01 -18.30
CA ARG A 102 4.61 -20.10 -19.17
C ARG A 102 3.39 -20.64 -19.91
N LEU A 103 3.47 -20.62 -21.24
CA LEU A 103 2.49 -21.24 -22.12
C LEU A 103 3.02 -22.60 -22.54
N THR A 104 2.17 -23.63 -22.57
CA THR A 104 2.55 -24.98 -22.99
C THR A 104 1.54 -25.56 -23.97
N ASP A 105 1.98 -25.97 -25.15
CA ASP A 105 1.13 -26.67 -26.13
C ASP A 105 0.91 -28.14 -25.71
N THR A 106 -0.14 -28.37 -24.95
CA THR A 106 -0.50 -29.72 -24.45
C THR A 106 -1.19 -30.58 -25.49
N ALA A 107 -1.86 -29.96 -26.47
CA ALA A 107 -2.58 -30.68 -27.52
C ALA A 107 -1.70 -31.04 -28.72
N ASN A 108 -0.43 -30.61 -28.74
CA ASN A 108 0.46 -30.74 -29.90
C ASN A 108 -0.15 -30.14 -31.17
N ALA A 109 -0.90 -29.04 -31.02
CA ALA A 109 -1.61 -28.38 -32.11
C ALA A 109 -0.76 -27.34 -32.84
N GLY A 110 0.35 -26.92 -32.25
CA GLY A 110 1.22 -25.86 -32.76
C GLY A 110 2.01 -26.22 -34.04
N PRO A 111 2.83 -25.27 -34.54
CA PRO A 111 3.26 -24.05 -33.86
C PRO A 111 2.24 -22.91 -33.89
N PHE A 112 2.23 -22.09 -32.83
CA PHE A 112 1.42 -20.87 -32.76
C PHE A 112 2.33 -19.65 -32.70
N THR A 113 2.22 -18.73 -33.66
CA THR A 113 2.91 -17.44 -33.65
C THR A 113 1.90 -16.31 -33.47
N PHE A 114 2.17 -15.40 -32.54
CA PHE A 114 1.29 -14.28 -32.21
C PHE A 114 2.08 -13.13 -31.59
N ALA A 115 1.47 -11.95 -31.57
CA ALA A 115 2.03 -10.82 -30.84
C ALA A 115 1.76 -10.94 -29.34
N ALA A 116 2.74 -10.73 -28.46
CA ALA A 116 2.57 -10.80 -27.00
C ALA A 116 1.42 -9.90 -26.52
N SER A 117 1.27 -8.71 -27.08
CA SER A 117 0.17 -7.78 -26.76
C SER A 117 -1.23 -8.27 -27.19
N SER A 118 -1.31 -9.24 -28.11
CA SER A 118 -2.59 -9.81 -28.55
C SER A 118 -3.24 -10.72 -27.51
N VAL A 119 -2.46 -11.20 -26.53
CA VAL A 119 -2.94 -12.11 -25.48
C VAL A 119 -3.02 -11.43 -24.12
N SER A 120 -3.94 -11.91 -23.29
CA SER A 120 -3.97 -11.58 -21.86
C SER A 120 -4.41 -12.78 -21.04
N PHE A 121 -4.06 -12.77 -19.76
CA PHE A 121 -4.22 -13.88 -18.84
C PHE A 121 -4.93 -13.42 -17.57
N SER A 122 -5.54 -14.36 -16.86
CA SER A 122 -6.26 -14.07 -15.61
C SER A 122 -6.09 -15.17 -14.58
N VAL A 123 -6.41 -14.82 -13.33
CA VAL A 123 -6.47 -15.76 -12.20
C VAL A 123 -7.76 -16.57 -12.26
N GLY A 124 -7.85 -17.48 -13.23
CA GLY A 124 -9.06 -18.26 -13.48
C GLY A 124 -10.09 -17.53 -14.34
N LEU A 125 -11.12 -18.29 -14.73
CA LEU A 125 -12.15 -17.85 -15.66
C LEU A 125 -12.99 -16.71 -15.05
N GLY A 126 -13.11 -15.60 -15.77
CA GLY A 126 -13.93 -14.45 -15.35
C GLY A 126 -13.30 -13.56 -14.28
N SER A 127 -12.08 -13.85 -13.83
CA SER A 127 -11.41 -13.05 -12.81
C SER A 127 -11.12 -11.61 -13.28
N PRO A 128 -11.30 -10.59 -12.39
CA PRO A 128 -10.93 -9.21 -12.69
C PRO A 128 -9.41 -8.99 -12.68
N LEU A 129 -8.64 -9.88 -12.03
CA LEU A 129 -7.18 -9.82 -12.00
C LEU A 129 -6.63 -10.30 -13.33
N ARG A 130 -6.32 -9.32 -14.19
CA ARG A 130 -5.85 -9.53 -15.56
C ARG A 130 -4.44 -9.04 -15.76
N PHE A 131 -3.72 -9.75 -16.62
CA PHE A 131 -2.35 -9.45 -17.01
C PHE A 131 -2.26 -9.43 -18.53
N ASN A 132 -1.85 -8.31 -19.11
CA ASN A 132 -1.63 -8.20 -20.55
C ASN A 132 -0.24 -8.71 -20.89
N GLY A 133 -0.11 -9.47 -21.98
CA GLY A 133 1.20 -9.75 -22.54
C GLY A 133 1.85 -8.45 -23.02
N VAL A 134 3.14 -8.32 -22.76
CA VAL A 134 3.95 -7.18 -23.19
C VAL A 134 5.12 -7.69 -24.03
N ALA A 135 5.68 -6.81 -24.86
CA ALA A 135 6.88 -7.16 -25.61
C ALA A 135 8.02 -7.50 -24.64
N ASP A 136 8.91 -8.37 -25.08
CA ASP A 136 10.09 -8.73 -24.29
C ASP A 136 10.92 -7.47 -24.04
N ALA A 137 11.16 -7.15 -22.77
CA ALA A 137 11.79 -5.90 -22.37
C ALA A 137 13.28 -5.83 -22.74
N ALA A 138 13.96 -6.98 -22.92
CA ALA A 138 15.37 -7.05 -23.27
C ALA A 138 15.61 -6.95 -24.78
N THR A 139 14.75 -7.59 -25.58
CA THR A 139 14.90 -7.68 -27.04
C THR A 139 13.97 -6.75 -27.81
N GLY A 140 12.95 -6.17 -27.17
CA GLY A 140 11.88 -5.40 -27.81
C GLY A 140 10.99 -6.23 -28.73
N SER A 141 11.18 -7.55 -28.80
CA SER A 141 10.41 -8.41 -29.68
C SER A 141 9.00 -8.57 -29.14
N SER A 142 8.02 -8.27 -30.00
CA SER A 142 6.61 -8.50 -29.74
C SER A 142 6.13 -9.85 -30.27
N SER A 143 6.91 -10.55 -31.08
CA SER A 143 6.52 -11.84 -31.66
C SER A 143 6.89 -12.99 -30.72
N VAL A 144 5.90 -13.79 -30.35
CA VAL A 144 6.05 -15.00 -29.54
C VAL A 144 5.65 -16.19 -30.39
N THR A 145 6.47 -17.24 -30.39
CA THR A 145 6.13 -18.53 -31.03
C THR A 145 6.15 -19.63 -29.99
N ILE A 146 5.03 -20.35 -29.85
CA ILE A 146 4.94 -21.59 -29.09
C ILE A 146 5.30 -22.73 -30.06
N PRO A 147 6.44 -23.42 -29.87
CA PRO A 147 6.76 -24.59 -30.67
C PRO A 147 5.79 -25.73 -30.35
N LYS A 148 5.53 -26.59 -31.34
CA LYS A 148 4.64 -27.75 -31.18
C LYS A 148 5.09 -28.63 -30.00
N GLY A 149 4.16 -28.92 -29.09
CA GLY A 149 4.42 -29.78 -27.93
C GLY A 149 5.39 -29.22 -26.89
N SER A 150 5.74 -27.93 -26.97
CA SER A 150 6.73 -27.29 -26.11
C SER A 150 6.16 -26.10 -25.34
N SER A 151 7.00 -25.48 -24.52
CA SER A 151 6.66 -24.30 -23.73
C SER A 151 7.40 -23.05 -24.19
N VAL A 152 6.78 -21.89 -23.98
CA VAL A 152 7.41 -20.57 -24.14
C VAL A 152 6.98 -19.65 -23.01
N ASP A 153 7.88 -18.77 -22.59
CA ASP A 153 7.60 -17.76 -21.57
C ASP A 153 7.16 -16.45 -22.24
N VAL A 154 6.15 -15.81 -21.69
CA VAL A 154 5.63 -14.51 -22.14
C VAL A 154 5.65 -13.54 -20.98
N VAL A 155 6.30 -12.40 -21.16
CA VAL A 155 6.29 -11.32 -20.15
C VAL A 155 4.91 -10.70 -20.11
N VAL A 156 4.42 -10.46 -18.90
CA VAL A 156 3.09 -9.92 -18.65
C VAL A 156 3.15 -8.77 -17.67
N GLN A 157 2.22 -7.83 -17.81
CA GLN A 157 2.04 -6.70 -16.91
C GLN A 157 0.57 -6.64 -16.46
N ALA A 158 0.34 -6.39 -15.18
CA ALA A 158 -0.98 -6.18 -14.62
C ALA A 158 -1.71 -5.01 -15.31
N VAL A 159 -3.03 -5.15 -15.50
CA VAL A 159 -3.85 -4.09 -16.13
C VAL A 159 -4.00 -2.84 -15.25
N SER A 160 -3.65 -2.93 -13.98
CA SER A 160 -3.73 -1.83 -13.02
C SER A 160 -2.63 -1.98 -11.98
N VAL A 161 -2.37 -0.90 -11.25
CA VAL A 161 -1.44 -0.89 -10.13
C VAL A 161 -2.04 -1.60 -8.92
N GLY A 162 -1.20 -2.06 -7.99
CA GLY A 162 -1.63 -2.55 -6.70
C GLY A 162 -1.09 -3.93 -6.33
N SER A 163 -1.05 -4.18 -5.03
CA SER A 163 -0.49 -5.41 -4.44
C SER A 163 -1.34 -6.65 -4.71
N GLN A 164 -2.63 -6.49 -4.99
CA GLN A 164 -3.56 -7.58 -5.35
C GLN A 164 -3.12 -8.39 -6.59
N PHE A 165 -2.27 -7.83 -7.45
CA PHE A 165 -1.73 -8.50 -8.62
C PHE A 165 -0.50 -9.37 -8.33
N ASN A 166 -0.01 -9.38 -7.08
CA ASN A 166 1.06 -10.28 -6.61
C ASN A 166 0.47 -11.65 -6.26
N VAL A 167 0.08 -12.37 -7.29
CA VAL A 167 -0.67 -13.62 -7.17
C VAL A 167 0.24 -14.80 -6.85
N ALA A 168 -0.34 -15.82 -6.20
CA ALA A 168 0.38 -17.05 -5.87
C ALA A 168 0.85 -17.80 -7.12
N VAL A 169 1.81 -18.70 -6.94
CA VAL A 169 2.30 -19.60 -8.00
C VAL A 169 1.15 -20.45 -8.54
N GLY A 170 1.05 -20.55 -9.87
CA GLY A 170 -0.01 -21.28 -10.57
C GLY A 170 -1.38 -20.61 -10.56
N ALA A 171 -1.54 -19.44 -9.94
CA ALA A 171 -2.81 -18.72 -9.91
C ALA A 171 -3.25 -18.25 -11.30
N ILE A 172 -2.31 -17.77 -12.13
CA ILE A 172 -2.58 -17.36 -13.52
C ILE A 172 -2.75 -18.62 -14.37
N SER A 173 -3.99 -19.01 -14.63
CA SER A 173 -4.34 -20.34 -15.17
C SER A 173 -5.20 -20.30 -16.44
N THR A 174 -5.67 -19.11 -16.85
CA THR A 174 -6.58 -18.97 -17.99
C THR A 174 -6.20 -17.82 -18.91
N PHE A 175 -6.51 -17.99 -20.21
CA PHE A 175 -6.51 -16.88 -21.17
C PHE A 175 -7.75 -16.03 -20.97
N ALA A 176 -7.57 -14.72 -20.80
CA ALA A 176 -8.64 -13.73 -20.81
C ALA A 176 -8.88 -13.16 -22.22
N ARG A 177 -7.85 -13.12 -23.06
CA ARG A 177 -7.92 -12.69 -24.46
C ARG A 177 -6.93 -13.49 -25.32
N GLY A 178 -7.31 -13.75 -26.57
CA GLY A 178 -6.40 -14.32 -27.57
C GLY A 178 -6.09 -15.81 -27.36
N THR A 179 -7.03 -16.54 -26.77
CA THR A 179 -6.92 -17.98 -26.46
C THR A 179 -6.36 -18.79 -27.63
N LYS A 180 -5.44 -19.69 -27.33
CA LYS A 180 -4.87 -20.66 -28.27
C LYS A 180 -5.38 -22.06 -27.88
N PRO A 181 -6.19 -22.72 -28.73
CA PRO A 181 -6.73 -24.04 -28.40
C PRO A 181 -5.60 -25.03 -28.07
N GLY A 182 -5.76 -25.78 -26.99
CA GLY A 182 -4.78 -26.79 -26.56
C GLY A 182 -3.55 -26.26 -25.83
N VAL A 183 -3.46 -24.94 -25.59
CA VAL A 183 -2.36 -24.31 -24.84
C VAL A 183 -2.80 -24.05 -23.41
N SER A 184 -2.04 -24.56 -22.44
CA SER A 184 -2.19 -24.24 -21.02
C SER A 184 -1.32 -23.04 -20.63
N VAL A 185 -1.70 -22.33 -19.57
CA VAL A 185 -0.94 -21.22 -19.00
C VAL A 185 -0.75 -21.44 -17.51
N THR A 186 0.43 -21.09 -17.00
CA THR A 186 0.75 -21.07 -15.56
C THR A 186 1.80 -20.01 -15.27
N ASN A 187 1.73 -19.33 -14.13
CA ASN A 187 2.87 -18.57 -13.60
C ASN A 187 3.72 -19.49 -12.70
N PRO A 188 5.01 -19.71 -13.02
CA PRO A 188 5.90 -20.57 -12.23
C PRO A 188 6.40 -19.90 -10.94
N SER A 189 7.18 -20.62 -10.12
CA SER A 189 7.62 -20.13 -8.80
C SER A 189 8.53 -18.90 -8.83
N ASP A 190 9.25 -18.70 -9.93
CA ASP A 190 10.18 -17.60 -10.18
C ASP A 190 9.58 -16.51 -11.09
N TRP A 191 8.24 -16.49 -11.24
CA TRP A 191 7.55 -15.67 -12.25
C TRP A 191 7.79 -14.16 -12.15
N LEU A 192 8.16 -13.67 -10.97
CA LEU A 192 8.47 -12.26 -10.72
C LEU A 192 9.97 -11.95 -10.74
N THR A 193 10.83 -12.97 -10.78
CA THR A 193 12.27 -12.83 -10.53
C THR A 193 13.14 -13.31 -11.69
N LYS A 194 12.61 -14.16 -12.59
CA LYS A 194 13.42 -14.76 -13.67
C LYS A 194 13.88 -13.75 -14.73
N TYR A 195 13.01 -12.81 -15.11
CA TYR A 195 13.26 -11.84 -16.17
C TYR A 195 13.25 -10.43 -15.61
N ALA A 196 14.07 -9.55 -16.16
CA ALA A 196 13.96 -8.11 -15.93
C ALA A 196 12.97 -7.48 -16.94
N PRO A 197 12.14 -6.50 -16.54
CA PRO A 197 12.03 -5.88 -15.22
C PRO A 197 10.93 -6.54 -14.36
N GLY A 198 11.11 -7.80 -13.95
CA GLY A 198 10.22 -8.45 -13.00
C GLY A 198 10.06 -7.59 -11.74
N GLN A 199 8.81 -7.30 -11.38
CA GLN A 199 8.46 -6.28 -10.40
C GLN A 199 7.17 -6.65 -9.69
N GLN A 200 7.15 -6.51 -8.36
CA GLN A 200 5.92 -6.64 -7.59
C GLN A 200 5.08 -5.37 -7.74
N GLY A 201 3.76 -5.55 -7.90
CA GLY A 201 2.81 -4.46 -7.82
C GLY A 201 2.72 -3.96 -6.39
N THR A 202 2.57 -2.64 -6.23
CA THR A 202 2.46 -1.99 -4.93
C THR A 202 1.24 -1.09 -4.97
N ASP A 203 0.53 -1.00 -3.84
CA ASP A 203 -0.50 0.02 -3.67
C ASP A 203 0.16 1.40 -3.52
N PRO A 204 -0.59 2.49 -3.81
CA PRO A 204 -0.16 3.83 -3.45
C PRO A 204 0.20 3.90 -1.97
N GLU A 205 1.21 4.72 -1.64
CA GLU A 205 1.65 4.91 -0.27
C GLU A 205 0.49 5.42 0.60
N THR A 206 0.23 4.69 1.68
CA THR A 206 -0.82 5.04 2.65
C THR A 206 -0.43 6.29 3.45
N ASP A 207 -1.41 6.99 4.03
CA ASP A 207 -1.14 8.16 4.88
C ASP A 207 -0.23 7.81 6.06
N SER A 208 -0.44 6.66 6.71
CA SER A 208 0.42 6.22 7.81
C SER A 208 1.86 5.98 7.39
N GLN A 209 2.08 5.37 6.21
CA GLN A 209 3.43 5.15 5.67
C GLN A 209 4.13 6.46 5.35
N LEU A 210 3.43 7.42 4.73
CA LEU A 210 4.00 8.73 4.42
C LEU A 210 4.34 9.49 5.71
N GLN A 211 3.45 9.48 6.70
CA GLN A 211 3.70 10.09 8.01
C GLN A 211 4.91 9.48 8.73
N ASP A 212 5.08 8.16 8.66
CA ASP A 212 6.25 7.46 9.20
C ASP A 212 7.54 7.84 8.48
N ARG A 213 7.50 7.99 7.15
CA ARG A 213 8.64 8.42 6.34
C ARG A 213 9.02 9.87 6.64
N ASP A 214 8.04 10.75 6.79
CA ASP A 214 8.22 12.15 7.21
C ASP A 214 8.88 12.24 8.60
N ARG A 215 8.40 11.47 9.57
CA ARG A 215 9.04 11.38 10.91
C ARG A 215 10.46 10.83 10.84
N SER A 216 10.70 9.83 9.99
CA SER A 216 11.99 9.19 9.86
C SER A 216 13.03 10.09 9.19
N LYS A 217 12.60 11.02 8.32
CA LYS A 217 13.48 11.98 7.65
C LYS A 217 14.27 12.87 8.60
N TRP A 218 13.70 13.25 9.74
CA TRP A 218 14.44 14.00 10.76
C TRP A 218 15.69 13.27 11.27
N GLY A 219 15.68 11.93 11.21
CA GLY A 219 16.84 11.11 11.53
C GLY A 219 18.04 11.33 10.60
N THR A 220 17.82 11.81 9.37
CA THR A 220 18.90 12.05 8.40
C THR A 220 19.64 13.36 8.62
N LEU A 221 19.16 14.24 9.50
CA LEU A 221 19.84 15.50 9.83
C LEU A 221 21.09 15.29 10.71
N GLY A 222 21.17 14.14 11.39
CA GLY A 222 22.33 13.77 12.20
C GLY A 222 23.39 13.00 11.41
N THR A 223 24.66 13.30 11.65
CA THR A 223 25.81 12.66 10.98
C THR A 223 26.12 11.24 11.47
N GLY A 224 25.48 10.79 12.57
CA GLY A 224 25.68 9.47 13.15
C GLY A 224 24.80 8.36 12.56
N SER A 225 23.94 8.69 11.58
CA SER A 225 23.02 7.76 10.91
C SER A 225 22.26 6.85 11.88
N PRO A 226 21.32 7.38 12.69
CA PRO A 226 20.50 6.55 13.56
C PRO A 226 19.65 5.54 12.77
N GLU A 227 19.08 4.54 13.44
CA GLU A 227 18.18 3.53 12.82
C GLU A 227 17.12 4.16 11.89
N LYS A 228 16.50 5.26 12.32
CA LYS A 228 15.52 6.01 11.52
C LYS A 228 16.06 6.52 10.19
N ALA A 229 17.34 6.89 10.11
CA ALA A 229 17.95 7.34 8.86
C ALA A 229 18.07 6.17 7.86
N TYR A 230 18.54 5.01 8.32
CA TYR A 230 18.59 3.79 7.51
C TYR A 230 17.21 3.34 7.04
N ARG A 231 16.21 3.41 7.92
CA ARG A 231 14.80 3.15 7.58
C ARG A 231 14.32 4.08 6.47
N TYR A 232 14.47 5.39 6.65
CA TYR A 232 14.08 6.40 5.67
C TYR A 232 14.75 6.16 4.31
N TRP A 233 16.07 5.91 4.30
CA TRP A 233 16.80 5.66 3.06
C TRP A 233 16.37 4.37 2.37
N ALA A 234 16.09 3.31 3.14
CA ALA A 234 15.61 2.04 2.58
C ALA A 234 14.22 2.18 1.95
N GLU A 235 13.29 2.86 2.63
CA GLU A 235 11.94 3.13 2.11
C GLU A 235 11.96 4.08 0.91
N THR A 236 12.93 5.00 0.86
CA THR A 236 13.06 5.97 -0.23
C THR A 236 13.71 5.37 -1.48
N ALA A 237 14.64 4.43 -1.32
CA ALA A 237 15.45 3.91 -2.41
C ALA A 237 14.64 3.08 -3.42
N ASP A 238 13.63 2.35 -2.97
CA ASP A 238 12.79 1.53 -3.84
C ASP A 238 11.37 1.38 -3.25
N GLN A 239 10.36 1.69 -4.05
CA GLN A 239 8.97 1.69 -3.60
C GLN A 239 8.43 0.30 -3.25
N GLN A 240 9.08 -0.78 -3.72
CA GLN A 240 8.74 -2.14 -3.33
C GLN A 240 9.09 -2.42 -1.87
N VAL A 241 9.94 -1.60 -1.23
CA VAL A 241 10.21 -1.68 0.20
C VAL A 241 9.02 -1.12 0.97
N LYS A 242 8.35 -2.00 1.73
CA LYS A 242 7.18 -1.65 2.56
C LYS A 242 7.41 -1.87 4.05
N LYS A 243 8.44 -2.63 4.40
CA LYS A 243 8.82 -2.91 5.78
C LYS A 243 10.34 -2.90 5.88
N VAL A 244 10.85 -2.27 6.92
CA VAL A 244 12.28 -2.20 7.21
C VAL A 244 12.50 -2.46 8.70
N VAL A 245 13.52 -3.25 9.01
CA VAL A 245 14.09 -3.34 10.35
C VAL A 245 15.60 -3.19 10.25
N VAL A 246 16.17 -2.49 11.20
CA VAL A 246 17.61 -2.22 11.25
C VAL A 246 18.15 -2.80 12.55
N PHE A 247 19.11 -3.69 12.42
CA PHE A 247 19.82 -4.25 13.56
C PHE A 247 21.23 -3.70 13.61
N THR A 248 21.64 -3.26 14.79
CA THR A 248 23.03 -2.96 15.09
C THR A 248 23.62 -4.14 15.86
N ASN A 249 24.88 -4.48 15.59
CA ASN A 249 25.60 -5.53 16.32
C ASN A 249 24.90 -6.91 16.26
N LEU A 250 24.28 -7.24 15.13
CA LEU A 250 23.73 -8.58 14.88
C LEU A 250 24.85 -9.64 14.89
N ASP A 251 26.01 -9.27 14.36
CA ASP A 251 27.26 -10.04 14.45
C ASP A 251 28.18 -9.38 15.49
N ILE A 252 28.40 -10.07 16.61
CA ILE A 252 29.27 -9.59 17.69
C ILE A 252 30.73 -9.43 17.25
N PHE A 253 31.15 -10.10 16.18
CA PHE A 253 32.50 -9.98 15.63
C PHE A 253 32.67 -8.79 14.68
N ASP A 254 31.57 -8.11 14.33
CA ASP A 254 31.57 -6.93 13.48
C ASP A 254 30.63 -5.84 14.02
N PRO A 255 30.96 -5.24 15.18
CA PRO A 255 30.08 -4.28 15.84
C PRO A 255 29.86 -2.98 15.05
N GLY A 256 30.71 -2.71 14.06
CA GLY A 256 30.57 -1.57 13.13
C GLY A 256 29.60 -1.82 11.98
N ARG A 257 29.03 -3.03 11.90
CA ARG A 257 28.05 -3.40 10.88
C ARG A 257 26.63 -3.10 11.33
N VAL A 258 25.92 -2.42 10.45
CA VAL A 258 24.48 -2.22 10.49
C VAL A 258 23.82 -3.14 9.45
N ASP A 259 22.86 -3.93 9.88
CA ASP A 259 22.09 -4.82 9.01
C ASP A 259 20.70 -4.25 8.77
N VAL A 260 20.43 -3.87 7.52
CA VAL A 260 19.14 -3.35 7.08
C VAL A 260 18.39 -4.48 6.38
N ILE A 261 17.31 -4.94 6.99
CA ILE A 261 16.48 -6.01 6.45
C ILE A 261 15.21 -5.40 5.89
N ILE A 262 14.96 -5.65 4.61
CA ILE A 262 13.83 -5.08 3.86
C ILE A 262 12.84 -6.17 3.43
N ALA A 263 11.56 -5.82 3.38
CA ALA A 263 10.52 -6.65 2.81
C ALA A 263 9.49 -5.80 2.06
N GLY A 264 8.81 -6.41 1.10
CA GLY A 264 7.67 -5.82 0.41
C GLY A 264 6.35 -6.18 1.08
N ALA A 265 5.24 -5.72 0.49
CA ALA A 265 3.91 -6.00 1.02
C ALA A 265 3.58 -7.51 1.06
N ALA A 266 4.07 -8.26 0.07
CA ALA A 266 3.80 -9.68 -0.11
C ALA A 266 4.91 -10.60 0.43
N GLY A 267 5.89 -10.07 1.16
CA GLY A 267 7.03 -10.82 1.69
C GLY A 267 8.37 -10.40 1.07
N PRO A 268 9.29 -11.35 0.77
CA PRO A 268 10.63 -11.03 0.30
C PRO A 268 10.63 -10.22 -0.99
N VAL A 269 11.60 -9.31 -1.10
CA VAL A 269 11.91 -8.57 -2.33
C VAL A 269 13.03 -9.24 -3.13
N GLY A 270 13.07 -8.98 -4.44
CA GLY A 270 14.08 -9.52 -5.35
C GLY A 270 15.45 -8.84 -5.23
N GLY A 271 16.48 -9.47 -5.80
CA GLY A 271 17.88 -9.00 -5.71
C GLY A 271 18.11 -7.59 -6.29
N THR A 272 17.37 -7.18 -7.32
CA THR A 272 17.45 -5.81 -7.86
C THR A 272 17.03 -4.76 -6.84
N VAL A 273 15.95 -5.02 -6.08
CA VAL A 273 15.47 -4.11 -5.03
C VAL A 273 16.52 -4.01 -3.92
N VAL A 274 17.10 -5.14 -3.50
CA VAL A 274 18.18 -5.17 -2.52
C VAL A 274 19.39 -4.35 -3.00
N ALA A 275 19.78 -4.50 -4.27
CA ALA A 275 20.90 -3.75 -4.85
C ALA A 275 20.60 -2.24 -4.94
N ASN A 276 19.39 -1.85 -5.33
CA ASN A 276 18.97 -0.44 -5.35
C ASN A 276 19.12 0.19 -3.96
N VAL A 277 18.59 -0.48 -2.94
CA VAL A 277 18.66 -0.02 -1.55
C VAL A 277 20.11 -0.01 -1.03
N GLN A 278 20.89 -1.06 -1.32
CA GLN A 278 22.30 -1.13 -0.95
C GLN A 278 23.10 0.03 -1.55
N ASN A 279 22.96 0.28 -2.85
CA ASN A 279 23.70 1.35 -3.53
C ASN A 279 23.24 2.74 -3.08
N TYR A 280 21.98 2.88 -2.67
CA TYR A 280 21.46 4.11 -2.13
C TYR A 280 22.02 4.40 -0.72
N ILE A 281 22.08 3.40 0.17
CA ILE A 281 22.55 3.56 1.55
C ILE A 281 24.08 3.57 1.64
N ALA A 282 24.74 2.57 1.06
CA ALA A 282 26.16 2.29 1.22
C ALA A 282 26.74 1.74 -0.09
N PRO A 283 27.02 2.63 -1.07
CA PRO A 283 27.68 2.24 -2.32
C PRO A 283 29.13 1.80 -2.10
N ALA A 284 29.76 2.24 -1.01
CA ALA A 284 31.07 1.75 -0.56
C ALA A 284 30.89 0.73 0.58
N GLN A 285 31.86 -0.17 0.73
CA GLN A 285 31.82 -1.24 1.73
C GLN A 285 31.92 -0.72 3.18
N ILE A 286 32.68 0.38 3.39
CA ILE A 286 32.87 1.06 4.67
C ILE A 286 32.88 2.56 4.37
N GLY A 287 32.22 3.35 5.21
CA GLY A 287 32.14 4.80 5.05
C GLY A 287 31.35 5.26 3.82
N GLY A 288 31.07 6.55 3.76
CA GLY A 288 30.31 7.15 2.67
C GLY A 288 29.46 8.34 3.09
N GLU A 289 28.70 8.87 2.14
CA GLU A 289 27.89 10.08 2.37
C GLU A 289 26.76 9.88 3.40
N ARG A 290 26.22 8.65 3.48
CA ARG A 290 25.09 8.30 4.37
C ARG A 290 25.46 7.37 5.52
N ILE A 291 26.68 6.84 5.56
CA ILE A 291 27.14 5.96 6.63
C ILE A 291 28.38 6.56 7.29
N PRO A 292 28.53 6.47 8.63
CA PRO A 292 29.75 6.94 9.28
C PRO A 292 30.99 6.30 8.66
N GLU A 293 32.08 7.06 8.59
CA GLU A 293 33.33 6.64 7.93
C GLU A 293 33.94 5.35 8.49
N THR A 294 33.58 4.96 9.71
CA THR A 294 34.05 3.74 10.39
C THR A 294 33.05 2.60 10.35
N ALA A 295 31.85 2.82 9.81
CA ALA A 295 30.75 1.88 9.81
C ALA A 295 30.55 1.23 8.43
N ARG A 296 29.85 0.10 8.44
CA ARG A 296 29.46 -0.69 7.27
C ARG A 296 27.96 -0.90 7.33
N ALA A 297 27.26 -0.81 6.20
CA ALA A 297 25.85 -1.19 6.11
C ALA A 297 25.64 -2.29 5.07
N VAL A 298 24.89 -3.32 5.45
CA VAL A 298 24.53 -4.42 4.56
C VAL A 298 23.02 -4.54 4.49
N VAL A 299 22.50 -4.54 3.26
CA VAL A 299 21.08 -4.68 2.97
C VAL A 299 20.78 -6.12 2.59
N SER A 300 19.71 -6.68 3.14
CA SER A 300 19.24 -8.01 2.79
C SER A 300 17.72 -8.08 2.72
N SER A 301 17.22 -8.98 1.89
CA SER A 301 15.78 -9.28 1.81
C SER A 301 15.38 -10.19 2.97
N ALA A 302 14.24 -9.92 3.60
CA ALA A 302 13.69 -10.79 4.63
C ALA A 302 13.40 -12.18 4.08
N LEU A 303 13.51 -13.21 4.93
CA LEU A 303 13.14 -14.58 4.56
C LEU A 303 11.64 -14.79 4.73
N ALA A 304 11.00 -15.47 3.77
CA ALA A 304 9.61 -15.84 3.87
C ALA A 304 9.44 -16.98 4.89
N ASN A 305 8.61 -16.76 5.91
CA ASN A 305 8.12 -17.82 6.78
C ASN A 305 6.62 -18.05 6.51
N ASN A 306 6.31 -19.12 5.79
CA ASN A 306 4.94 -19.40 5.36
C ASN A 306 4.14 -20.09 6.48
N VAL A 307 3.21 -19.36 7.09
CA VAL A 307 2.29 -19.91 8.10
C VAL A 307 1.04 -20.42 7.41
N ALA A 308 0.87 -21.76 7.36
CA ALA A 308 -0.33 -22.37 6.81
C ALA A 308 -1.49 -22.30 7.82
N VAL A 309 -2.48 -21.44 7.55
CA VAL A 309 -3.70 -21.33 8.37
C VAL A 309 -4.79 -22.21 7.76
N THR A 310 -5.22 -23.24 8.50
CA THR A 310 -6.40 -24.05 8.15
C THR A 310 -7.46 -23.84 9.23
N ALA A 311 -8.63 -23.34 8.84
CA ALA A 311 -9.72 -23.04 9.77
C ALA A 311 -11.08 -23.47 9.19
N THR A 312 -12.02 -23.83 10.08
CA THR A 312 -13.41 -24.11 9.74
C THR A 312 -14.29 -23.09 10.45
N LEU A 313 -15.04 -22.31 9.68
CA LEU A 313 -15.93 -21.27 10.18
C LEU A 313 -17.38 -21.75 10.17
N PHE A 314 -18.07 -21.60 11.31
CA PHE A 314 -19.49 -21.88 11.41
C PHE A 314 -20.26 -20.57 11.26
N VAL A 315 -20.97 -20.42 10.13
CA VAL A 315 -21.79 -19.25 9.84
C VAL A 315 -23.21 -19.69 9.48
N GLN A 316 -24.19 -18.82 9.70
CA GLN A 316 -25.55 -19.09 9.24
C GLN A 316 -25.57 -19.16 7.70
N ALA A 317 -26.40 -20.02 7.14
CA ALA A 317 -26.42 -20.29 5.70
C ALA A 317 -26.64 -19.03 4.83
N THR A 318 -27.40 -18.06 5.34
CA THR A 318 -27.66 -16.77 4.67
C THR A 318 -26.41 -15.90 4.49
N PHE A 319 -25.41 -16.04 5.38
CA PHE A 319 -24.16 -15.27 5.32
C PHE A 319 -23.03 -16.01 4.60
N ASN A 320 -23.20 -17.30 4.27
CA ASN A 320 -22.21 -18.07 3.51
C ASN A 320 -22.23 -17.71 2.01
N THR A 321 -21.84 -16.47 1.71
CA THR A 321 -21.76 -15.93 0.36
C THR A 321 -20.31 -15.87 -0.10
N VAL A 322 -20.09 -15.85 -1.42
CA VAL A 322 -18.74 -15.67 -2.01
C VAL A 322 -18.10 -14.36 -1.54
N ALA A 323 -18.91 -13.30 -1.37
CA ALA A 323 -18.45 -12.01 -0.87
C ALA A 323 -17.93 -12.12 0.58
N PHE A 324 -18.66 -12.83 1.45
CA PHE A 324 -18.23 -13.06 2.82
C PHE A 324 -16.92 -13.87 2.89
N GLN A 325 -16.81 -14.94 2.09
CA GLN A 325 -15.58 -15.74 2.03
C GLN A 325 -14.37 -14.91 1.56
N ALA A 326 -14.57 -14.04 0.56
CA ALA A 326 -13.53 -13.12 0.10
C ALA A 326 -13.13 -12.09 1.18
N GLN A 327 -14.11 -11.59 1.95
CA GLN A 327 -13.84 -10.65 3.05
C GLN A 327 -13.01 -11.28 4.16
N VAL A 328 -13.31 -12.52 4.55
CA VAL A 328 -12.52 -13.25 5.56
C VAL A 328 -11.07 -13.42 5.11
N LEU A 329 -10.86 -13.77 3.84
CA LEU A 329 -9.51 -13.88 3.27
C LEU A 329 -8.80 -12.52 3.25
N ALA A 330 -9.50 -11.44 2.86
CA ALA A 330 -8.95 -10.09 2.83
C ALA A 330 -8.58 -9.57 4.23
N ASN A 331 -9.37 -9.90 5.26
CA ASN A 331 -9.06 -9.55 6.65
C ASN A 331 -7.78 -10.25 7.12
N LEU A 332 -7.65 -11.55 6.82
CA LEU A 332 -6.45 -12.31 7.16
C LEU A 332 -5.21 -11.75 6.43
N GLN A 333 -5.34 -11.43 5.14
CA GLN A 333 -4.27 -10.80 4.36
C GLN A 333 -3.88 -9.43 4.93
N THR A 334 -4.85 -8.60 5.30
CA THR A 334 -4.60 -7.30 5.95
C THR A 334 -3.85 -7.46 7.26
N TYR A 335 -4.22 -8.45 8.09
CA TYR A 335 -3.52 -8.74 9.34
C TYR A 335 -2.05 -9.10 9.10
N PHE A 336 -1.76 -10.04 8.19
CA PHE A 336 -0.37 -10.41 7.88
C PHE A 336 0.40 -9.29 7.18
N ALA A 337 -0.27 -8.47 6.37
CA ALA A 337 0.33 -7.29 5.76
C ALA A 337 0.76 -6.24 6.80
N ALA A 338 0.00 -6.09 7.89
CA ALA A 338 0.32 -5.16 8.98
C ALA A 338 1.44 -5.63 9.93
N LEU A 339 1.81 -6.92 9.93
CA LEU A 339 2.87 -7.42 10.80
C LEU A 339 4.25 -6.93 10.38
N ASP A 340 5.02 -6.38 11.32
CA ASP A 340 6.42 -6.02 11.10
C ASP A 340 7.32 -7.24 10.89
N ILE A 341 8.51 -7.00 10.35
CA ILE A 341 9.54 -8.04 10.21
C ILE A 341 9.91 -8.55 11.61
N GLY A 342 9.79 -9.87 11.80
CA GLY A 342 10.07 -10.53 13.08
C GLY A 342 8.94 -10.45 14.12
N ALA A 343 7.78 -9.89 13.76
CA ALA A 343 6.63 -9.86 14.65
C ALA A 343 6.12 -11.27 15.00
N LEU A 344 5.61 -11.43 16.22
CA LEU A 344 5.03 -12.68 16.69
C LEU A 344 3.64 -12.90 16.09
N VAL A 345 3.40 -14.11 15.58
CA VAL A 345 2.09 -14.51 15.06
C VAL A 345 1.32 -15.24 16.17
N SER A 346 0.29 -14.60 16.72
CA SER A 346 -0.57 -15.20 17.74
C SER A 346 -1.75 -15.92 17.09
N ARG A 347 -2.02 -17.14 17.55
CA ARG A 347 -3.18 -17.93 17.11
C ARG A 347 -4.49 -17.24 17.52
N GLU A 348 -4.52 -16.66 18.71
CA GLU A 348 -5.69 -15.96 19.27
C GLU A 348 -6.06 -14.77 18.39
N ARG A 349 -5.05 -14.00 17.94
CA ARG A 349 -5.28 -12.86 17.04
C ARG A 349 -5.78 -13.31 15.66
N ILE A 350 -5.30 -14.44 15.14
CA ILE A 350 -5.83 -15.02 13.90
C ILE A 350 -7.30 -15.40 14.08
N ILE A 351 -7.66 -16.02 15.21
CA ILE A 351 -9.06 -16.38 15.49
C ILE A 351 -9.94 -15.13 15.54
N GLU A 352 -9.50 -14.06 16.20
CA GLU A 352 -10.22 -12.79 16.26
C GLU A 352 -10.45 -12.18 14.87
N VAL A 353 -9.41 -12.11 14.04
CA VAL A 353 -9.51 -11.60 12.65
C VAL A 353 -10.48 -12.42 11.80
N LEU A 354 -10.59 -13.72 12.07
CA LEU A 354 -11.50 -14.63 11.38
C LEU A 354 -12.95 -14.60 11.90
N LEU A 355 -13.16 -14.19 13.15
CA LEU A 355 -14.48 -14.14 13.79
C LEU A 355 -15.24 -12.82 13.57
N TYR A 356 -14.53 -11.79 13.09
CA TYR A 356 -14.98 -10.42 12.90
C TYR A 356 -15.13 -9.63 14.20
#